data_AF-A0A1H7FTZ7-F1
#
_entry.id   AF-A0A1H7FTZ7-F1
#
_cell.length_a   1.000
_cell.length_b   1.000
_cell.length_c   1.000
_cell.angle_alpha   90.00
_cell.angle_beta   90.00
_cell.angle_gamma   90.00
#
_symmetry.space_group_name_H-M   'P 1'
#
loop_
_entity.id
_entity.type
_entity.pdbx_description
1 polymer ?
#
loop_
_entity_poly.entity_id
_entity_poly.type
_entity_poly.pdbx_seq_one_letter_code
_entity_poly.pdbx_strand_id
1 'polypeptide(L)'
;MAKLSPADAIAQIKPGATLDELRALARQVSAAPAGPDVILYSAVADAAKRACQAGTGYALIDDTERATFLSDGDFLLAVARAAGITEPNPKRAVDNLMQGGRLPDGHPDKAAAIIGNAAMFGVESDAAALQSSFWGEASREFAEGASGHVVLLLGRPVQKVFWAVELPALQAACAAGKLPGSTINGIPIASLPPNPNVALSTLWPSAEARAKVFTPPAPPSASAPGGGGGGGGGGGGGGAGRPAARVLDPVIHPLPGMLSIGPGSPNVIIGKKLAWRGVPAGAAAAIQAAKTISDTTIQVAEAATLAGAGTPAAPGLKAAEEATKAAAASTMGSMISGAAGGADIHTCATPLPIPPHGPGVVIDGSQTVLVNGLPLCRMGDTIIEAVGPPNKIAMGDPTVLIGG
;
A
#
# COMPACT_ATOMS: atom_id res chain seq x y z
N MET A 1 12.77 26.11 26.24
CA MET A 1 14.09 25.58 26.63
C MET A 1 14.82 25.19 25.35
N ALA A 2 16.13 25.41 25.27
CA ALA A 2 16.92 24.92 24.15
C ALA A 2 16.81 23.38 24.09
N LYS A 3 16.71 22.82 22.88
CA LYS A 3 16.72 21.36 22.68
C LYS A 3 18.14 20.84 22.98
N LEU A 4 18.23 19.64 23.52
CA LEU A 4 19.48 18.96 23.82
C LEU A 4 20.06 18.35 22.53
N SER A 5 21.38 18.35 22.43
CA SER A 5 22.06 17.49 21.45
C SER A 5 21.84 16.00 21.82
N PRO A 6 21.95 15.08 20.86
CA PRO A 6 21.87 13.64 21.15
C PRO A 6 22.85 13.20 22.24
N ALA A 7 24.10 13.68 22.19
CA ALA A 7 25.14 13.34 23.16
C ALA A 7 24.81 13.83 24.57
N ASP A 8 24.31 15.06 24.71
CA ASP A 8 23.91 15.62 26.01
C ASP A 8 22.70 14.88 26.59
N ALA A 9 21.78 14.42 25.74
CA ALA A 9 20.65 13.61 26.15
C ALA A 9 21.09 12.22 26.63
N ILE A 10 22.01 11.55 25.92
CA ILE A 10 22.58 10.26 26.36
C ILE A 10 23.24 10.39 27.73
N ALA A 11 24.01 11.45 27.95
CA ALA A 11 24.67 11.72 29.24
C ALA A 11 23.67 11.94 30.40
N GLN A 12 22.40 12.24 30.11
CA GLN A 12 21.34 12.45 31.11
C GLN A 12 20.52 11.18 31.42
N ILE A 13 20.78 10.06 30.74
CA ILE A 13 20.10 8.80 31.05
C ILE A 13 20.50 8.33 32.45
N LYS A 14 19.52 8.29 33.36
CA LYS A 14 19.72 7.83 34.73
C LYS A 14 19.77 6.29 34.77
N PRO A 15 20.62 5.69 35.60
CA PRO A 15 20.53 4.26 35.91
C PRO A 15 19.13 3.91 36.42
N GLY A 16 18.49 2.92 35.81
CA GLY A 16 17.14 2.49 36.18
C GLY A 16 16.01 3.44 35.77
N ALA A 17 16.25 4.36 34.82
CA ALA A 17 15.22 5.24 34.28
C ALA A 17 14.00 4.43 33.78
N THR A 18 12.81 4.94 34.09
CA THR A 18 11.53 4.39 33.60
C THR A 18 11.30 4.75 32.13
N LEU A 19 10.40 4.03 31.46
CA LEU A 19 10.00 4.35 30.07
C LEU A 19 9.45 5.79 29.96
N ASP A 20 8.75 6.29 30.98
CA ASP A 20 8.20 7.64 30.99
C ASP A 20 9.29 8.71 31.14
N GLU A 21 10.30 8.47 31.98
CA GLU A 21 11.47 9.35 32.09
C GLU A 21 12.28 9.38 30.79
N LEU A 22 12.50 8.22 30.17
CA LEU A 22 13.17 8.12 28.87
C LEU A 22 12.38 8.86 27.78
N ARG A 23 11.04 8.79 27.80
CA ARG A 23 10.17 9.53 26.87
C ARG A 23 10.24 11.04 27.10
N ALA A 24 10.24 11.47 28.36
CA ALA A 24 10.43 12.87 28.72
C ALA A 24 11.79 13.40 28.27
N LEU A 25 12.85 12.59 28.36
CA LEU A 25 14.18 12.90 27.86
C LEU A 25 14.21 12.98 26.32
N ALA A 26 13.62 12.01 25.62
CA ALA A 26 13.56 11.99 24.15
C ALA A 26 12.89 13.25 23.58
N ARG A 27 11.85 13.78 24.24
CA ARG A 27 11.16 15.03 23.85
C ARG A 27 12.05 16.27 23.92
N GLN A 28 13.15 16.22 24.68
CA GLN A 28 14.12 17.31 24.79
C GLN A 28 15.11 17.35 23.61
N VAL A 29 15.25 16.27 22.85
CA VAL A 29 16.03 16.23 21.60
C VAL A 29 15.13 16.60 20.43
N SER A 30 15.56 17.41 19.45
CA SER A 30 14.67 17.85 18.37
C SER A 30 14.42 16.76 17.33
N ALA A 31 13.16 16.63 16.88
CA ALA A 31 12.81 15.86 15.69
C ALA A 31 12.33 16.75 14.53
N ALA A 32 12.54 18.07 14.63
CA ALA A 32 12.14 18.99 13.58
C ALA A 32 12.96 18.72 12.30
N PRO A 33 12.35 18.85 11.10
CA PRO A 33 13.07 18.70 9.86
C PRO A 33 14.09 19.83 9.68
N ALA A 34 15.20 19.53 9.01
CA ALA A 34 16.23 20.52 8.69
C ALA A 34 15.80 21.56 7.63
N GLY A 35 14.65 21.35 6.99
CA GLY A 35 14.09 22.22 5.96
C GLY A 35 12.57 22.12 5.88
N PRO A 36 11.93 22.97 5.05
CA PRO A 36 10.48 23.05 4.94
C PRO A 36 9.86 21.81 4.28
N ASP A 37 10.58 21.20 3.34
CA ASP A 37 10.14 20.06 2.55
C ASP A 37 10.62 18.74 3.17
N VAL A 38 9.71 17.76 3.25
CA VAL A 38 9.97 16.51 3.97
C VAL A 38 9.60 15.27 3.15
N ILE A 39 10.27 14.16 3.47
CA ILE A 39 9.94 12.82 2.98
C ILE A 39 9.33 12.04 4.14
N LEU A 40 8.08 11.63 3.96
CA LEU A 40 7.42 10.66 4.83
C LEU A 40 7.40 9.31 4.13
N TYR A 41 7.61 8.24 4.89
CA TYR A 41 7.70 6.92 4.29
C TYR A 41 7.19 5.82 5.21
N SER A 42 6.67 4.75 4.62
CA SER A 42 6.31 3.55 5.36
C SER A 42 6.39 2.31 4.49
N ALA A 43 6.94 1.24 5.07
CA ALA A 43 7.12 -0.04 4.40
C ALA A 43 7.86 0.05 3.05
N VAL A 44 8.84 0.95 2.94
CA VAL A 44 9.74 1.08 1.78
C VAL A 44 11.17 0.72 2.19
N ALA A 45 11.97 0.29 1.20
CA ALA A 45 13.38 0.00 1.43
C ALA A 45 14.20 1.27 1.72
N ASP A 46 15.26 1.15 2.53
CA ASP A 46 16.14 2.27 2.84
C ASP A 46 16.75 2.90 1.59
N ALA A 47 17.10 2.08 0.59
CA ALA A 47 17.61 2.59 -0.68
C ALA A 47 16.60 3.52 -1.39
N ALA A 48 15.29 3.24 -1.27
CA ALA A 48 14.26 4.04 -1.93
C ALA A 48 14.08 5.42 -1.26
N LYS A 49 14.00 5.47 0.07
CA LYS A 49 13.90 6.74 0.79
C LYS A 49 15.17 7.60 0.61
N ARG A 50 16.35 6.97 0.57
CA ARG A 50 17.64 7.65 0.32
C ARG A 50 17.78 8.13 -1.13
N ALA A 51 17.33 7.35 -2.11
CA ALA A 51 17.27 7.79 -3.51
C ALA A 51 16.32 8.98 -3.71
N CYS A 52 15.15 8.94 -3.04
CA CYS A 52 14.22 10.07 -3.03
C CYS A 52 14.89 11.32 -2.43
N GLN A 53 15.52 11.18 -1.26
CA GLN A 53 16.23 12.27 -0.61
C GLN A 53 17.34 12.87 -1.48
N ALA A 54 18.15 12.02 -2.13
CA ALA A 54 19.19 12.49 -3.05
C ALA A 54 18.60 13.22 -4.26
N GLY A 55 17.44 12.78 -4.76
CA GLY A 55 16.76 13.38 -5.91
C GLY A 55 15.99 14.67 -5.60
N THR A 56 15.52 14.88 -4.37
CA THR A 56 14.71 16.04 -4.01
C THR A 56 15.41 17.03 -3.08
N GLY A 57 16.41 16.59 -2.31
CA GLY A 57 17.03 17.37 -1.23
C GLY A 57 16.15 17.53 0.01
N TYR A 58 15.02 16.82 0.10
CA TYR A 58 14.05 16.98 1.18
C TYR A 58 14.53 16.30 2.46
N ALA A 59 14.10 16.82 3.62
CA ALA A 59 14.49 16.28 4.91
C ALA A 59 13.88 14.88 5.12
N LEU A 60 14.66 14.00 5.77
CA LEU A 60 14.22 12.67 6.19
C LEU A 60 14.30 12.59 7.72
N ILE A 61 13.31 11.97 8.35
CA ILE A 61 13.27 11.84 9.82
C ILE A 61 14.51 11.15 10.37
N ASP A 62 15.08 10.20 9.63
CA ASP A 62 16.28 9.44 9.98
C ASP A 62 17.50 10.32 10.27
N ASP A 63 17.55 11.53 9.71
CA ASP A 63 18.69 12.44 9.83
C ASP A 63 18.48 13.49 10.93
N THR A 64 17.40 13.39 11.69
CA THR A 64 17.14 14.27 12.83
C THR A 64 18.00 13.91 14.04
N GLU A 65 18.20 14.88 14.92
CA GLU A 65 18.88 14.64 16.21
C GLU A 65 18.12 13.59 17.03
N ARG A 66 16.78 13.63 17.05
CA ARG A 66 15.98 12.63 17.78
C ARG A 66 16.13 11.25 17.16
N ALA A 67 16.19 11.09 15.84
CA ALA A 67 16.45 9.79 15.22
C ALA A 67 17.83 9.23 15.60
N THR A 68 18.85 10.10 15.66
CA THR A 68 20.20 9.73 16.14
C THR A 68 20.14 9.24 17.59
N PHE A 69 19.46 9.97 18.47
CA PHE A 69 19.28 9.60 19.88
C PHE A 69 18.49 8.29 20.05
N LEU A 70 17.37 8.13 19.34
CA LEU A 70 16.52 6.93 19.43
C LEU A 70 17.18 5.67 18.87
N SER A 71 18.21 5.83 18.03
CA SER A 71 18.97 4.73 17.44
C SER A 71 20.26 4.42 18.21
N ASP A 72 20.59 5.21 19.24
CA ASP A 72 21.80 5.05 20.03
C ASP A 72 21.76 3.78 20.90
N GLY A 73 22.89 3.07 20.98
CA GLY A 73 22.97 1.80 21.69
C GLY A 73 22.70 1.92 23.19
N ASP A 74 23.12 3.01 23.83
CA ASP A 74 22.93 3.23 25.27
C ASP A 74 21.48 3.60 25.58
N PHE A 75 20.83 4.38 24.70
CA PHE A 75 19.41 4.65 24.80
C PHE A 75 18.58 3.36 24.61
N LEU A 76 18.87 2.57 23.58
CA LEU A 76 18.18 1.31 23.33
C LEU A 76 18.37 0.31 24.47
N LEU A 77 19.57 0.26 25.05
CA LEU A 77 19.82 -0.54 26.24
C LEU A 77 18.98 -0.05 27.43
N ALA A 78 18.91 1.27 27.65
CA ALA A 78 18.09 1.83 28.72
C ALA A 78 16.60 1.47 28.56
N VAL A 79 16.07 1.55 27.33
CA VAL A 79 14.69 1.10 27.02
C VAL A 79 14.52 -0.39 27.29
N ALA A 80 15.47 -1.23 26.87
CA ALA A 80 15.45 -2.67 27.15
C ALA A 80 15.36 -2.96 28.66
N ARG A 81 16.18 -2.28 29.47
CA ARG A 81 16.17 -2.44 30.93
C ARG A 81 14.89 -1.91 31.56
N ALA A 82 14.40 -0.74 31.12
CA ALA A 82 13.15 -0.15 31.59
C ALA A 82 11.93 -1.04 31.29
N ALA A 83 11.97 -1.80 30.19
CA ALA A 83 10.94 -2.77 29.82
C ALA A 83 11.06 -4.11 30.58
N GLY A 84 12.14 -4.33 31.32
CA GLY A 84 12.37 -5.54 32.12
C GLY A 84 13.19 -6.64 31.42
N ILE A 85 13.91 -6.34 30.34
CA ILE A 85 14.80 -7.33 29.70
C ILE A 85 15.99 -7.62 30.62
N THR A 86 16.19 -8.91 30.91
CA THR A 86 17.16 -9.39 31.90
C THR A 86 18.48 -9.91 31.29
N GLU A 87 18.54 -10.11 29.97
CA GLU A 87 19.75 -10.55 29.25
C GLU A 87 20.99 -9.71 29.64
N PRO A 88 22.03 -10.28 30.27
CA PRO A 88 23.15 -9.52 30.83
C PRO A 88 24.03 -8.87 29.77
N ASN A 89 24.16 -9.46 28.57
CA ASN A 89 24.95 -8.88 27.51
C ASN A 89 24.21 -7.69 26.88
N PRO A 90 24.79 -6.46 26.88
CA PRO A 90 24.10 -5.27 26.40
C PRO A 90 23.62 -5.38 24.94
N LYS A 91 24.45 -5.93 24.05
CA LYS A 91 24.11 -6.09 22.64
C LYS A 91 22.95 -7.06 22.46
N ARG A 92 22.98 -8.21 23.15
CA ARG A 92 21.87 -9.18 23.09
C ARG A 92 20.59 -8.64 23.72
N ALA A 93 20.68 -7.81 24.76
CA ALA A 93 19.50 -7.16 25.34
C ALA A 93 18.83 -6.22 24.32
N VAL A 94 19.62 -5.45 23.57
CA VAL A 94 19.14 -4.63 22.46
C VAL A 94 18.59 -5.50 21.31
N ASP A 95 19.25 -6.60 20.96
CA ASP A 95 18.74 -7.54 19.95
C ASP A 95 17.39 -8.14 20.37
N ASN A 96 17.21 -8.47 21.65
CA ASN A 96 15.95 -8.96 22.21
C ASN A 96 14.85 -7.89 22.14
N LEU A 97 15.16 -6.65 22.54
CA LEU A 97 14.27 -5.48 22.40
C LEU A 97 13.79 -5.31 20.95
N MET A 98 14.70 -5.40 19.99
CA MET A 98 14.37 -5.21 18.57
C MET A 98 13.55 -6.35 18.00
N GLN A 99 13.77 -7.59 18.47
CA GLN A 99 12.96 -8.74 18.05
C GLN A 99 11.52 -8.66 18.56
N GLY A 100 11.31 -8.16 19.78
CA GLY A 100 9.98 -7.99 20.37
C GLY A 100 9.21 -9.32 20.40
N GLY A 101 8.00 -9.33 19.81
CA GLY A 101 7.16 -10.54 19.72
C GLY A 101 7.73 -11.67 18.84
N ARG A 102 8.79 -11.41 18.06
CA ARG A 102 9.46 -12.42 17.20
C ARG A 102 10.36 -13.37 18.00
N LEU A 103 10.64 -13.08 19.27
CA LEU A 103 11.38 -14.00 20.12
C LEU A 103 10.63 -15.35 20.25
N PRO A 104 11.36 -16.48 20.38
CA PRO A 104 10.75 -17.78 20.55
C PRO A 104 9.81 -17.85 21.76
N ASP A 105 8.77 -18.66 21.67
CA ASP A 105 7.91 -18.95 22.82
C ASP A 105 8.73 -19.55 23.97
N GLY A 106 8.45 -19.10 25.19
CA GLY A 106 9.21 -19.50 26.39
C GLY A 106 10.54 -18.76 26.59
N HIS A 107 10.96 -17.87 25.68
CA HIS A 107 12.13 -17.02 25.91
C HIS A 107 11.90 -16.11 27.13
N PRO A 108 12.83 -16.05 28.10
CA PRO A 108 12.61 -15.35 29.38
C PRO A 108 12.27 -13.86 29.20
N ASP A 109 12.91 -13.22 28.23
CA ASP A 109 12.68 -11.79 27.96
C ASP A 109 11.51 -11.49 27.01
N LYS A 110 10.75 -12.48 26.51
CA LYS A 110 9.75 -12.24 25.44
C LYS A 110 8.69 -11.21 25.82
N ALA A 111 8.16 -11.28 27.04
CA ALA A 111 7.15 -10.33 27.51
C ALA A 111 7.72 -8.90 27.60
N ALA A 112 8.90 -8.75 28.20
CA ALA A 112 9.60 -7.47 28.29
C ALA A 112 9.97 -6.90 26.91
N ALA A 113 10.41 -7.76 26.00
CA ALA A 113 10.72 -7.38 24.62
C ALA A 113 9.49 -6.88 23.87
N ILE A 114 8.32 -7.50 24.05
CA ILE A 114 7.07 -7.00 23.45
C ILE A 114 6.74 -5.59 23.96
N ILE A 115 6.84 -5.36 25.28
CA ILE A 115 6.59 -4.05 25.89
C ILE A 115 7.58 -3.00 25.39
N GLY A 116 8.88 -3.31 25.41
CA GLY A 116 9.92 -2.38 24.97
C GLY A 116 9.84 -2.08 23.47
N ASN A 117 9.57 -3.09 22.64
CA ASN A 117 9.40 -2.91 21.20
C ASN A 117 8.17 -2.04 20.88
N ALA A 118 7.05 -2.28 21.57
CA ALA A 118 5.86 -1.45 21.47
C ALA A 118 6.12 -0.02 21.96
N ALA A 119 6.92 0.17 23.00
CA ALA A 119 7.32 1.51 23.44
C ALA A 119 8.15 2.23 22.36
N MET A 120 9.05 1.53 21.66
CA MET A 120 9.85 2.09 20.56
C MET A 120 9.01 2.43 19.32
N PHE A 121 8.24 1.47 18.82
CA PHE A 121 7.65 1.51 17.47
C PHE A 121 6.12 1.57 17.45
N GLY A 122 5.47 1.40 18.60
CA GLY A 122 4.03 1.23 18.72
C GLY A 122 3.57 -0.18 18.33
N VAL A 123 2.27 -0.37 18.27
CA VAL A 123 1.63 -1.62 17.83
C VAL A 123 0.85 -1.33 16.55
N GLU A 124 1.10 -2.09 15.49
CA GLU A 124 0.39 -1.94 14.22
C GLU A 124 -1.13 -2.07 14.45
N SER A 125 -1.94 -1.23 13.80
CA SER A 125 -3.39 -1.10 14.01
C SER A 125 -3.88 -0.55 15.36
N ASP A 126 -2.99 -0.24 16.31
CA ASP A 126 -3.32 0.49 17.54
C ASP A 126 -2.83 1.94 17.44
N ALA A 127 -3.75 2.87 17.16
CA ALA A 127 -3.43 4.28 16.99
C ALA A 127 -2.84 4.91 18.27
N ALA A 128 -3.31 4.52 19.46
CA ALA A 128 -2.83 5.10 20.71
C ALA A 128 -1.41 4.62 21.04
N ALA A 129 -1.13 3.33 20.80
CA ALA A 129 0.22 2.77 20.94
C ALA A 129 1.20 3.40 19.94
N LEU A 130 0.79 3.56 18.67
CA LEU A 130 1.60 4.25 17.66
C LEU A 130 1.89 5.70 18.07
N GLN A 131 0.88 6.43 18.53
CA GLN A 131 0.98 7.83 18.93
C GLN A 131 1.86 8.09 20.16
N SER A 132 1.92 7.15 21.10
CA SER A 132 2.68 7.26 22.35
C SER A 132 4.05 6.58 22.33
N SER A 133 4.39 5.93 21.22
CA SER A 133 5.71 5.34 20.99
C SER A 133 6.79 6.41 20.78
N PHE A 134 8.04 6.07 21.08
CA PHE A 134 9.18 6.97 20.88
C PHE A 134 9.27 7.46 19.42
N TRP A 135 9.18 6.55 18.46
CA TRP A 135 9.18 6.91 17.04
C TRP A 135 7.90 7.62 16.60
N GLY A 136 6.75 7.34 17.23
CA GLY A 136 5.52 8.08 17.02
C GLY A 136 5.65 9.55 17.41
N GLU A 137 6.20 9.84 18.59
CA GLU A 137 6.41 11.23 19.04
C GLU A 137 7.45 11.97 18.19
N ALA A 138 8.52 11.27 17.77
CA ALA A 138 9.47 11.82 16.80
C ALA A 138 8.79 12.17 15.48
N SER A 139 7.99 11.25 14.94
CA SER A 139 7.30 11.43 13.65
C SER A 139 6.24 12.53 13.70
N ARG A 140 5.57 12.70 14.85
CA ARG A 140 4.65 13.83 15.05
C ARG A 140 5.36 15.17 14.96
N GLU A 141 6.44 15.35 15.73
CA GLU A 141 7.21 16.62 15.72
C GLU A 141 7.84 16.87 14.34
N PHE A 142 8.30 15.81 13.66
CA PHE A 142 8.81 15.91 12.29
C PHE A 142 7.73 16.38 11.30
N ALA A 143 6.54 15.77 11.35
CA ALA A 143 5.41 16.12 10.49
C ALA A 143 4.86 17.53 10.79
N GLU A 144 4.75 17.92 12.06
CA GLU A 144 4.32 19.26 12.48
C GLU A 144 5.33 20.35 12.11
N GLY A 145 6.61 20.00 11.99
CA GLY A 145 7.69 20.90 11.59
C GLY A 145 7.81 21.09 10.08
N ALA A 146 7.10 20.29 9.26
CA ALA A 146 7.03 20.53 7.83
C ALA A 146 6.36 21.88 7.55
N SER A 147 6.75 22.56 6.48
CA SER A 147 6.13 23.82 6.06
C SER A 147 6.07 24.02 4.54
N GLY A 148 6.57 23.06 3.78
CA GLY A 148 6.61 23.04 2.32
C GLY A 148 5.90 21.83 1.74
N HIS A 149 6.53 21.19 0.77
CA HIS A 149 6.08 20.00 0.09
C HIS A 149 6.38 18.73 0.89
N VAL A 150 5.44 17.79 0.85
CA VAL A 150 5.58 16.47 1.43
C VAL A 150 5.64 15.44 0.31
N VAL A 151 6.75 14.71 0.23
CA VAL A 151 6.80 13.47 -0.57
C VAL A 151 6.47 12.30 0.35
N LEU A 152 5.43 11.57 -0.02
CA LEU A 152 5.01 10.36 0.69
C LEU A 152 5.37 9.12 -0.15
N LEU A 153 6.10 8.19 0.45
CA LEU A 153 6.46 6.90 -0.14
C LEU A 153 5.80 5.77 0.67
N LEU A 154 4.89 5.02 0.05
CA LEU A 154 4.26 3.87 0.70
C LEU A 154 4.50 2.61 -0.12
N GLY A 155 5.17 1.60 0.46
CA GLY A 155 5.43 0.33 -0.25
C GLY A 155 4.28 -0.67 -0.18
N ARG A 156 3.37 -0.52 0.80
CA ARG A 156 2.12 -1.26 0.94
C ARG A 156 1.11 -0.41 1.74
N PRO A 157 -0.21 -0.64 1.61
CA PRO A 157 -1.18 0.09 2.41
C PRO A 157 -1.08 -0.40 3.86
N VAL A 158 -0.49 0.42 4.73
CA VAL A 158 -0.26 0.05 6.13
C VAL A 158 -0.77 1.12 7.09
N GLN A 159 -1.54 0.68 8.08
CA GLN A 159 -2.01 1.50 9.20
C GLN A 159 -0.90 1.60 10.27
N LYS A 160 0.20 2.24 9.89
CA LYS A 160 1.38 2.47 10.73
C LYS A 160 1.50 3.95 11.13
N VAL A 161 2.70 4.38 11.51
CA VAL A 161 3.02 5.73 12.01
C VAL A 161 2.49 6.83 11.07
N PHE A 162 2.69 6.72 9.75
CA PHE A 162 2.12 7.69 8.81
C PHE A 162 0.60 7.86 8.97
N TRP A 163 -0.13 6.76 9.06
CA TRP A 163 -1.59 6.77 9.17
C TRP A 163 -2.08 7.29 10.53
N ALA A 164 -1.50 6.82 11.64
CA ALA A 164 -1.98 7.14 13.00
C ALA A 164 -1.46 8.48 13.53
N VAL A 165 -0.34 8.97 12.98
CA VAL A 165 0.43 10.07 13.58
C VAL A 165 0.68 11.19 12.59
N GLU A 166 1.42 10.92 11.50
CA GLU A 166 1.92 11.98 10.63
C GLU A 166 0.80 12.63 9.81
N LEU A 167 -0.12 11.83 9.27
CA LEU A 167 -1.26 12.31 8.49
C LEU A 167 -2.22 13.18 9.34
N PRO A 168 -2.69 12.74 10.52
CA PRO A 168 -3.46 13.62 11.41
C PRO A 168 -2.71 14.88 11.84
N ALA A 169 -1.40 14.78 12.09
CA ALA A 169 -0.58 15.94 12.45
C ALA A 169 -0.50 16.97 11.32
N LEU A 170 -0.29 16.53 10.09
CA LEU A 170 -0.32 17.39 8.90
C LEU A 170 -1.69 18.02 8.68
N GLN A 171 -2.78 17.26 8.85
CA GLN A 171 -4.13 17.80 8.71
C GLN A 171 -4.44 18.84 9.80
N ALA A 172 -4.04 18.60 11.05
CA ALA A 172 -4.19 19.54 12.15
C ALA A 172 -3.36 20.82 11.94
N ALA A 173 -2.10 20.67 11.50
CA ALA A 173 -1.23 21.80 11.17
C ALA A 173 -1.79 22.64 10.00
N CYS A 174 -2.35 21.98 8.97
CA CYS A 174 -3.04 22.65 7.88
C CYS A 174 -4.30 23.39 8.35
N ALA A 175 -5.14 22.76 9.18
CA ALA A 175 -6.34 23.39 9.75
C ALA A 175 -5.99 24.59 10.65
N ALA A 176 -4.84 24.57 11.32
CA ALA A 176 -4.31 25.67 12.11
C ALA A 176 -3.61 26.76 11.26
N GLY A 177 -3.60 26.64 9.92
CA GLY A 177 -2.98 27.62 9.01
C GLY A 177 -1.45 27.59 8.99
N LYS A 178 -0.82 26.55 9.56
CA LYS A 178 0.65 26.41 9.62
C LYS A 178 1.26 25.83 8.34
N LEU A 179 0.43 25.24 7.47
CA LEU A 179 0.81 24.60 6.21
C LEU A 179 0.07 25.20 4.99
N PRO A 180 0.12 26.52 4.75
CA PRO A 180 -0.64 27.13 3.66
C PRO A 180 -0.12 26.67 2.30
N GLY A 181 -0.95 25.97 1.53
CA GLY A 181 -0.60 25.50 0.18
C GLY A 181 0.29 24.26 0.15
N SER A 182 0.59 23.64 1.29
CA SER A 182 1.34 22.38 1.35
C SER A 182 0.57 21.24 0.69
N THR A 183 1.32 20.37 0.02
CA THR A 183 0.80 19.21 -0.70
C THR A 183 1.49 17.93 -0.24
N ILE A 184 0.76 16.82 -0.24
CA ILE A 184 1.34 15.47 -0.18
C ILE A 184 1.28 14.90 -1.59
N ASN A 185 2.44 14.65 -2.19
CA ASN A 185 2.55 14.13 -3.57
C ASN A 185 1.80 14.96 -4.62
N GLY A 186 1.61 16.26 -4.38
CA GLY A 186 0.83 17.16 -5.24
C GLY A 186 -0.65 17.29 -4.88
N ILE A 187 -1.16 16.52 -3.91
CA ILE A 187 -2.52 16.63 -3.39
C ILE A 187 -2.54 17.66 -2.24
N PRO A 188 -3.33 18.74 -2.30
CA PRO A 188 -3.40 19.72 -1.21
C PRO A 188 -3.84 19.07 0.10
N ILE A 189 -3.10 19.31 1.19
CA ILE A 189 -3.43 18.73 2.51
C ILE A 189 -4.84 19.16 2.96
N ALA A 190 -5.19 20.41 2.69
CA ALA A 190 -6.51 20.97 2.97
C ALA A 190 -7.67 20.25 2.24
N SER A 191 -7.39 19.54 1.15
CA SER A 191 -8.40 18.79 0.38
C SER A 191 -8.57 17.35 0.86
N LEU A 192 -7.71 16.87 1.77
CA LEU A 192 -7.76 15.49 2.23
C LEU A 192 -8.96 15.27 3.17
N PRO A 193 -9.69 14.15 3.03
CA PRO A 193 -10.77 13.79 3.93
C PRO A 193 -10.31 13.75 5.40
N PRO A 194 -11.12 14.22 6.37
CA PRO A 194 -10.75 14.22 7.78
C PRO A 194 -10.61 12.81 8.38
N ASN A 195 -11.23 11.80 7.74
CA ASN A 195 -11.06 10.42 8.14
C ASN A 195 -9.70 9.88 7.63
N PRO A 196 -8.79 9.42 8.52
CA PRO A 196 -7.45 8.97 8.12
C PRO A 196 -7.45 7.79 7.16
N ASN A 197 -8.45 6.90 7.20
CA ASN A 197 -8.56 5.79 6.26
C ASN A 197 -8.90 6.26 4.85
N VAL A 198 -9.79 7.25 4.73
CA VAL A 198 -10.21 7.80 3.44
C VAL A 198 -9.13 8.73 2.86
N ALA A 199 -8.42 9.46 3.70
CA ALA A 199 -7.24 10.21 3.28
C ALA A 199 -6.09 9.28 2.84
N LEU A 200 -5.84 8.18 3.56
CA LEU A 200 -4.84 7.19 3.16
C LEU A 200 -5.18 6.56 1.80
N SER A 201 -6.44 6.19 1.54
CA SER A 201 -6.84 5.64 0.25
C SER A 201 -6.71 6.66 -0.90
N THR A 202 -6.93 7.94 -0.62
CA THR A 202 -6.69 9.05 -1.57
C THR A 202 -5.22 9.19 -1.92
N LEU A 203 -4.34 9.07 -0.92
CA LEU A 203 -2.89 9.26 -1.08
C LEU A 203 -2.18 8.03 -1.67
N TRP A 204 -2.70 6.84 -1.38
CA TRP A 204 -2.08 5.55 -1.67
C TRP A 204 -1.57 5.40 -3.12
N PRO A 205 -2.36 5.65 -4.18
CA PRO A 205 -1.90 5.45 -5.55
C PRO A 205 -0.66 6.29 -5.90
N SER A 206 -0.65 7.55 -5.47
CA SER A 206 0.47 8.46 -5.71
C SER A 206 1.72 8.06 -4.92
N ALA A 207 1.53 7.57 -3.70
CA ALA A 207 2.61 7.19 -2.79
C ALA A 207 3.27 5.87 -3.20
N GLU A 208 2.48 4.91 -3.67
CA GLU A 208 2.97 3.65 -4.22
C GLU A 208 3.75 3.88 -5.52
N ALA A 209 3.21 4.71 -6.42
CA ALA A 209 3.88 5.05 -7.67
C ALA A 209 5.26 5.70 -7.41
N ARG A 210 5.33 6.65 -6.48
CA ARG A 210 6.61 7.27 -6.10
C ARG A 210 7.56 6.28 -5.43
N ALA A 211 7.08 5.42 -4.54
CA ALA A 211 7.90 4.38 -3.92
C ALA A 211 8.54 3.48 -5.00
N LYS A 212 7.79 3.08 -6.03
CA LYS A 212 8.31 2.29 -7.15
C LYS A 212 9.36 3.04 -7.97
N VAL A 213 9.18 4.34 -8.23
CA VAL A 213 10.15 5.18 -8.96
C VAL A 213 11.52 5.21 -8.26
N PHE A 214 11.53 5.33 -6.94
CA PHE A 214 12.77 5.43 -6.17
C PHE A 214 13.33 4.08 -5.74
N THR A 215 12.60 2.98 -5.95
CA THR A 215 13.11 1.64 -5.64
C THR A 215 14.12 1.23 -6.70
N PRO A 216 15.41 1.05 -6.35
CA PRO A 216 16.40 0.61 -7.34
C PRO A 216 16.03 -0.78 -7.86
N PRO A 217 16.35 -1.09 -9.14
CA PRO A 217 16.18 -2.44 -9.68
C PRO A 217 17.00 -3.40 -8.82
N ALA A 218 16.46 -4.61 -8.61
CA ALA A 218 17.17 -5.64 -7.87
C ALA A 218 18.57 -5.83 -8.48
N PRO A 219 19.64 -5.91 -7.66
CA PRO A 219 20.97 -6.17 -8.21
C PRO A 219 20.92 -7.46 -9.03
N PRO A 220 21.59 -7.52 -10.20
CA PRO A 220 21.73 -8.77 -10.91
C PRO A 220 22.37 -9.77 -9.95
N SER A 221 21.68 -10.87 -9.66
CA SER A 221 22.25 -11.90 -8.79
C SER A 221 23.58 -12.33 -9.40
N ALA A 222 24.68 -12.12 -8.68
CA ALA A 222 25.97 -12.64 -9.06
C ALA A 222 25.83 -14.15 -9.23
N SER A 223 26.04 -14.62 -10.46
CA SER A 223 26.14 -16.03 -10.81
C SER A 223 27.29 -16.64 -9.99
N ALA A 224 26.94 -17.33 -8.90
CA ALA A 224 27.89 -18.18 -8.20
C ALA A 224 28.26 -19.37 -9.11
N PRO A 225 29.54 -19.79 -9.14
CA PRO A 225 30.00 -20.86 -10.01
C PRO A 225 29.46 -22.21 -9.54
N GLY A 226 29.25 -23.10 -10.52
CA GLY A 226 28.54 -24.36 -10.36
C GLY A 226 29.09 -25.31 -9.30
N GLY A 227 28.16 -25.97 -8.62
CA GLY A 227 28.38 -27.17 -7.83
C GLY A 227 27.18 -28.09 -8.05
N GLY A 228 27.41 -29.19 -8.78
CA GLY A 228 26.40 -30.19 -9.09
C GLY A 228 25.95 -30.99 -7.87
N GLY A 229 24.72 -31.48 -7.92
CA GLY A 229 24.14 -32.39 -6.93
C GLY A 229 22.62 -32.37 -7.02
N GLY A 230 22.05 -33.33 -7.74
CA GLY A 230 20.64 -33.34 -8.13
C GLY A 230 19.65 -33.76 -7.05
N GLY A 231 18.37 -33.54 -7.37
CA GLY A 231 17.23 -34.24 -6.75
C GLY A 231 15.99 -33.38 -6.47
N GLY A 232 15.09 -33.26 -7.47
CA GLY A 232 13.63 -33.00 -7.40
C GLY A 232 13.12 -31.83 -6.55
N GLY A 233 12.48 -30.77 -7.07
CA GLY A 233 11.42 -30.68 -8.09
C GLY A 233 10.19 -30.06 -7.39
N GLY A 234 9.48 -29.01 -7.82
CA GLY A 234 9.45 -28.10 -8.97
C GLY A 234 8.31 -27.09 -8.66
N GLY A 235 8.12 -25.93 -9.28
CA GLY A 235 8.84 -25.22 -10.33
C GLY A 235 8.20 -23.83 -10.49
N GLY A 236 9.00 -22.78 -10.46
CA GLY A 236 8.64 -21.48 -11.02
C GLY A 236 8.83 -21.55 -12.53
N GLY A 237 7.74 -21.49 -13.28
CA GLY A 237 7.74 -21.62 -14.74
C GLY A 237 7.74 -20.27 -15.45
N GLY A 238 8.93 -19.73 -15.76
CA GLY A 238 9.09 -18.99 -17.01
C GLY A 238 9.37 -20.00 -18.11
N GLY A 239 8.51 -20.11 -19.14
CA GLY A 239 8.83 -20.91 -20.33
C GLY A 239 7.69 -21.50 -21.15
N ALA A 240 6.44 -21.53 -20.68
CA ALA A 240 5.32 -22.02 -21.48
C ALA A 240 4.29 -20.90 -21.70
N GLY A 241 4.00 -20.56 -22.95
CA GLY A 241 2.93 -19.61 -23.26
C GLY A 241 1.58 -20.12 -22.73
N ARG A 242 0.65 -19.20 -22.44
CA ARG A 242 -0.71 -19.52 -21.98
C ARG A 242 -1.66 -19.56 -23.17
N PRO A 243 -2.69 -20.44 -23.19
CA PRO A 243 -3.68 -20.52 -24.26
C PRO A 243 -4.27 -19.14 -24.62
N ALA A 244 -4.26 -18.80 -25.91
CA ALA A 244 -4.74 -17.51 -26.41
C ALA A 244 -6.26 -17.36 -26.21
N ALA A 245 -6.71 -16.24 -25.66
CA ALA A 245 -8.13 -15.97 -25.47
C ALA A 245 -8.79 -15.42 -26.73
N ARG A 246 -10.06 -15.76 -26.92
CA ARG A 246 -10.86 -15.43 -28.10
C ARG A 246 -12.28 -15.06 -27.71
N VAL A 247 -12.99 -14.44 -28.65
CA VAL A 247 -14.44 -14.22 -28.52
C VAL A 247 -15.14 -15.55 -28.17
N LEU A 248 -16.11 -15.50 -27.25
CA LEU A 248 -16.86 -16.63 -26.68
C LEU A 248 -16.03 -17.66 -25.89
N ASP A 249 -14.78 -17.38 -25.55
CA ASP A 249 -14.07 -18.25 -24.62
C ASP A 249 -14.62 -18.05 -23.18
N PRO A 250 -14.72 -19.13 -22.38
CA PRO A 250 -15.33 -19.07 -21.05
C PRO A 250 -14.62 -18.13 -20.08
N VAL A 251 -15.41 -17.52 -19.19
CA VAL A 251 -14.94 -16.74 -18.04
C VAL A 251 -15.51 -17.32 -16.74
N ILE A 252 -14.94 -16.95 -15.59
CA ILE A 252 -15.36 -17.52 -14.28
C ILE A 252 -16.73 -16.98 -13.84
N HIS A 253 -17.07 -15.74 -14.17
CA HIS A 253 -18.38 -15.20 -13.80
C HIS A 253 -19.50 -15.82 -14.61
N PRO A 254 -20.63 -16.20 -13.97
CA PRO A 254 -21.59 -17.14 -14.55
C PRO A 254 -22.48 -16.58 -15.66
N LEU A 255 -22.63 -15.25 -15.78
CA LEU A 255 -23.56 -14.65 -16.75
C LEU A 255 -22.85 -13.56 -17.56
N PRO A 256 -22.65 -13.74 -18.89
CA PRO A 256 -23.03 -14.89 -19.72
C PRO A 256 -22.06 -16.08 -19.67
N GLY A 257 -21.03 -16.06 -18.80
CA GLY A 257 -20.05 -17.16 -18.72
C GLY A 257 -19.02 -17.17 -19.85
N MET A 258 -19.00 -16.16 -20.72
CA MET A 258 -18.07 -16.08 -21.85
C MET A 258 -17.75 -14.64 -22.27
N LEU A 259 -16.57 -14.46 -22.88
CA LEU A 259 -16.14 -13.22 -23.51
C LEU A 259 -17.11 -12.82 -24.64
N SER A 260 -17.78 -11.67 -24.50
CA SER A 260 -18.90 -11.26 -25.36
C SER A 260 -19.11 -9.74 -25.32
N ILE A 261 -19.86 -9.21 -26.31
CA ILE A 261 -19.98 -7.80 -26.72
C ILE A 261 -18.83 -7.28 -27.60
N GLY A 262 -17.59 -7.33 -27.12
CA GLY A 262 -16.42 -6.82 -27.86
C GLY A 262 -16.19 -7.56 -29.18
N PRO A 263 -15.82 -6.85 -30.26
CA PRO A 263 -15.84 -7.40 -31.62
C PRO A 263 -14.81 -8.51 -31.84
N GLY A 264 -13.80 -8.62 -30.97
CA GLY A 264 -12.58 -9.37 -31.25
C GLY A 264 -11.71 -8.64 -32.27
N SER A 265 -10.52 -9.18 -32.52
CA SER A 265 -9.67 -8.69 -33.59
C SER A 265 -10.40 -8.75 -34.94
N PRO A 266 -10.35 -7.68 -35.77
CA PRO A 266 -10.98 -7.67 -37.08
C PRO A 266 -10.30 -8.60 -38.10
N ASN A 267 -9.09 -9.11 -37.81
CA ASN A 267 -8.29 -9.85 -38.78
C ASN A 267 -7.41 -10.96 -38.20
N VAL A 268 -7.22 -11.06 -36.88
CA VAL A 268 -6.48 -12.17 -36.26
C VAL A 268 -7.47 -13.22 -35.75
N ILE A 269 -7.46 -14.37 -36.42
CA ILE A 269 -8.34 -15.50 -36.14
C ILE A 269 -7.49 -16.61 -35.51
N ILE A 270 -7.89 -17.06 -34.32
CA ILE A 270 -7.24 -18.15 -33.57
C ILE A 270 -8.27 -19.27 -33.42
N GLY A 271 -7.97 -20.47 -33.91
CA GLY A 271 -8.90 -21.61 -33.84
C GLY A 271 -10.32 -21.28 -34.31
N LYS A 272 -10.44 -20.56 -35.43
CA LYS A 272 -11.70 -20.13 -36.06
C LYS A 272 -12.51 -19.07 -35.29
N LYS A 273 -12.00 -18.50 -34.20
CA LYS A 273 -12.62 -17.36 -33.49
C LYS A 273 -11.70 -16.15 -33.49
N LEU A 274 -12.28 -14.96 -33.35
CA LEU A 274 -11.52 -13.72 -33.33
C LEU A 274 -10.72 -13.62 -32.02
N ALA A 275 -9.44 -13.24 -32.11
CA ALA A 275 -8.57 -13.06 -30.97
C ALA A 275 -9.08 -11.94 -30.04
N TRP A 276 -8.98 -12.13 -28.72
CA TRP A 276 -9.44 -11.15 -27.73
C TRP A 276 -8.29 -10.27 -27.24
N ARG A 277 -8.47 -8.96 -27.25
CA ARG A 277 -7.45 -7.95 -26.95
C ARG A 277 -7.76 -7.22 -25.64
N GLY A 278 -6.74 -7.04 -24.84
CA GLY A 278 -6.77 -6.30 -23.58
C GLY A 278 -6.40 -4.83 -23.79
N VAL A 279 -6.58 -4.04 -22.74
CA VAL A 279 -6.19 -2.63 -22.76
C VAL A 279 -4.67 -2.48 -22.60
N PRO A 280 -4.05 -1.40 -23.12
CA PRO A 280 -2.65 -1.09 -22.86
C PRO A 280 -2.37 -0.87 -21.37
N ALA A 281 -1.11 -1.08 -20.94
CA ALA A 281 -0.70 -0.98 -19.55
C ALA A 281 -1.08 0.35 -18.86
N GLY A 282 -1.02 1.48 -19.59
CA GLY A 282 -1.43 2.79 -19.07
C GLY A 282 -2.93 2.87 -18.74
N ALA A 283 -3.78 2.34 -19.64
CA ALA A 283 -5.22 2.28 -19.42
C ALA A 283 -5.58 1.25 -18.32
N ALA A 284 -4.87 0.11 -18.28
CA ALA A 284 -5.01 -0.89 -17.21
C ALA A 284 -4.79 -0.27 -15.82
N ALA A 285 -3.72 0.52 -15.65
CA ALA A 285 -3.41 1.18 -14.39
C ALA A 285 -4.51 2.17 -13.96
N ALA A 286 -5.02 2.98 -14.90
CA ALA A 286 -6.10 3.93 -14.63
C ALA A 286 -7.42 3.22 -14.23
N ILE A 287 -7.79 2.17 -14.95
CA ILE A 287 -9.00 1.37 -14.68
C ILE A 287 -8.88 0.67 -13.33
N GLN A 288 -7.73 0.08 -13.02
CA GLN A 288 -7.49 -0.59 -11.74
C GLN A 288 -7.61 0.39 -10.57
N ALA A 289 -7.05 1.60 -10.70
CA ALA A 289 -7.14 2.63 -9.67
C ALA A 289 -8.59 3.10 -9.44
N ALA A 290 -9.34 3.34 -10.52
CA ALA A 290 -10.75 3.71 -10.43
C ALA A 290 -11.61 2.59 -9.84
N LYS A 291 -11.32 1.33 -10.18
CA LYS A 291 -12.01 0.17 -9.63
C LYS A 291 -11.83 0.07 -8.11
N THR A 292 -10.61 0.29 -7.61
CA THR A 292 -10.34 0.29 -6.16
C THR A 292 -11.15 1.35 -5.43
N ILE A 293 -11.30 2.55 -5.99
CA ILE A 293 -12.14 3.61 -5.42
C ILE A 293 -13.61 3.16 -5.42
N SER A 294 -14.10 2.66 -6.55
CA SER A 294 -15.47 2.19 -6.70
C SER A 294 -15.81 1.09 -5.70
N ASP A 295 -14.94 0.09 -5.54
CA ASP A 295 -15.13 -1.03 -4.60
C ASP A 295 -15.16 -0.57 -3.15
N THR A 296 -14.27 0.34 -2.78
CA THR A 296 -14.23 0.90 -1.42
C THR A 296 -15.52 1.62 -1.11
N THR A 297 -16.02 2.44 -2.04
CA THR A 297 -17.29 3.18 -1.87
C THR A 297 -18.47 2.22 -1.72
N ILE A 298 -18.52 1.14 -2.49
CA ILE A 298 -19.56 0.11 -2.38
C ILE A 298 -19.48 -0.60 -1.02
N GLN A 299 -18.29 -1.03 -0.60
CA GLN A 299 -18.08 -1.72 0.67
C GLN A 299 -18.50 -0.88 1.89
N VAL A 300 -18.24 0.43 1.86
CA VAL A 300 -18.69 1.35 2.92
C VAL A 300 -20.22 1.39 2.98
N ALA A 301 -20.90 1.44 1.84
CA ALA A 301 -22.35 1.46 1.80
C ALA A 301 -22.97 0.12 2.26
N GLU A 302 -22.36 -1.01 1.88
CA GLU A 302 -22.75 -2.34 2.34
C GLU A 302 -22.57 -2.50 3.86
N ALA A 303 -21.45 -2.00 4.40
CA ALA A 303 -21.20 -2.00 5.84
C ALA A 303 -22.22 -1.14 6.61
N ALA A 304 -22.63 0.00 6.05
CA ALA A 304 -23.66 0.84 6.64
C ALA A 304 -25.03 0.12 6.69
N THR A 305 -25.42 -0.54 5.60
CA THR A 305 -26.64 -1.38 5.59
C THR A 305 -26.56 -2.49 6.63
N LEU A 306 -25.42 -3.19 6.72
CA LEU A 306 -25.22 -4.24 7.71
C LEU A 306 -25.33 -3.71 9.14
N ALA A 307 -24.73 -2.57 9.44
CA ALA A 307 -24.80 -1.94 10.75
C ALA A 307 -26.22 -1.48 11.12
N GLY A 308 -27.02 -1.09 10.13
CA GLY A 308 -28.41 -0.72 10.30
C GLY A 308 -29.39 -1.89 10.38
N ALA A 309 -28.94 -3.13 10.18
CA ALA A 309 -29.82 -4.29 10.13
C ALA A 309 -30.65 -4.44 11.43
N GLY A 310 -31.95 -4.68 11.29
CA GLY A 310 -32.87 -4.79 12.43
C GLY A 310 -33.31 -3.46 13.05
N THR A 311 -32.83 -2.32 12.54
CA THR A 311 -33.27 -0.98 12.98
C THR A 311 -34.31 -0.39 12.03
N PRO A 312 -35.11 0.62 12.45
CA PRO A 312 -35.99 1.37 11.54
C PRO A 312 -35.27 2.05 10.37
N ALA A 313 -33.94 2.28 10.47
CA ALA A 313 -33.15 2.90 9.41
C ALA A 313 -32.77 1.93 8.28
N ALA A 314 -32.93 0.61 8.45
CA ALA A 314 -32.47 -0.41 7.50
C ALA A 314 -32.96 -0.20 6.05
N PRO A 315 -34.25 0.14 5.78
CA PRO A 315 -34.72 0.34 4.41
C PRO A 315 -34.05 1.53 3.72
N GLY A 316 -33.80 2.62 4.47
CA GLY A 316 -33.15 3.83 3.95
C GLY A 316 -31.67 3.59 3.63
N LEU A 317 -30.97 2.87 4.50
CA LEU A 317 -29.56 2.50 4.28
C LEU A 317 -29.42 1.57 3.07
N LYS A 318 -30.32 0.59 2.93
CA LYS A 318 -30.32 -0.30 1.77
C LYS A 318 -30.59 0.47 0.47
N ALA A 319 -31.53 1.42 0.47
CA ALA A 319 -31.78 2.26 -0.70
C ALA A 319 -30.55 3.11 -1.07
N ALA A 320 -29.83 3.66 -0.07
CA ALA A 320 -28.59 4.40 -0.29
C ALA A 320 -27.45 3.52 -0.82
N GLU A 321 -27.32 2.29 -0.34
CA GLU A 321 -26.37 1.30 -0.86
C GLU A 321 -26.63 0.99 -2.33
N GLU A 322 -27.87 0.67 -2.70
CA GLU A 322 -28.23 0.35 -4.08
C GLU A 322 -28.03 1.55 -5.02
N ALA A 323 -28.35 2.77 -4.57
CA ALA A 323 -28.06 4.00 -5.31
C ALA A 323 -26.55 4.21 -5.52
N THR A 324 -25.75 3.89 -4.49
CA THR A 324 -24.28 3.97 -4.57
C THR A 324 -23.72 2.96 -5.57
N LYS A 325 -24.20 1.71 -5.54
CA LYS A 325 -23.83 0.67 -6.51
C LYS A 325 -24.20 1.05 -7.94
N ALA A 326 -25.39 1.64 -8.14
CA ALA A 326 -25.83 2.13 -9.44
C ALA A 326 -24.95 3.27 -9.98
N ALA A 327 -24.60 4.24 -9.13
CA ALA A 327 -23.72 5.34 -9.51
C ALA A 327 -22.30 4.85 -9.83
N ALA A 328 -21.77 3.92 -9.04
CA ALA A 328 -20.48 3.27 -9.24
C ALA A 328 -20.44 2.52 -10.58
N ALA A 329 -21.45 1.69 -10.86
CA ALA A 329 -21.55 0.94 -12.10
C ALA A 329 -21.66 1.84 -13.34
N SER A 330 -22.42 2.92 -13.25
CA SER A 330 -22.53 3.90 -14.34
C SER A 330 -21.18 4.59 -14.60
N THR A 331 -20.54 5.10 -13.55
CA THR A 331 -19.27 5.83 -13.64
C THR A 331 -18.14 4.95 -14.18
N MET A 332 -17.97 3.77 -13.59
CA MET A 332 -16.97 2.80 -14.04
C MET A 332 -17.30 2.27 -15.44
N GLY A 333 -18.58 2.06 -15.76
CA GLY A 333 -18.99 1.60 -17.08
C GLY A 333 -18.64 2.60 -18.19
N SER A 334 -18.90 3.89 -17.97
CA SER A 334 -18.47 4.96 -18.87
C SER A 334 -16.95 5.04 -19.00
N MET A 335 -16.23 4.94 -17.87
CA MET A 335 -14.77 4.95 -17.89
C MET A 335 -14.20 3.78 -18.68
N ILE A 336 -14.64 2.55 -18.41
CA ILE A 336 -14.17 1.34 -19.09
C ILE A 336 -14.43 1.45 -20.59
N SER A 337 -15.62 1.90 -20.98
CA SER A 337 -15.99 2.07 -22.38
C SER A 337 -15.12 3.12 -23.08
N GLY A 338 -14.81 4.23 -22.41
CA GLY A 338 -13.93 5.28 -22.95
C GLY A 338 -12.45 4.90 -22.98
N ALA A 339 -11.97 4.20 -21.95
CA ALA A 339 -10.58 3.81 -21.79
C ALA A 339 -10.20 2.54 -22.57
N ALA A 340 -11.18 1.80 -23.09
CA ALA A 340 -10.93 0.60 -23.88
C ALA A 340 -10.04 0.88 -25.10
N GLY A 341 -10.16 2.07 -25.72
CA GLY A 341 -9.23 2.51 -26.77
C GLY A 341 -9.09 1.52 -27.94
N GLY A 342 -10.17 0.79 -28.27
CA GLY A 342 -10.19 -0.25 -29.30
C GLY A 342 -9.95 -1.68 -28.80
N ALA A 343 -9.68 -1.87 -27.51
CA ALA A 343 -9.66 -3.18 -26.85
C ALA A 343 -11.07 -3.79 -26.75
N ASP A 344 -11.11 -5.10 -26.53
CA ASP A 344 -12.36 -5.84 -26.49
C ASP A 344 -13.01 -5.73 -25.11
N ILE A 345 -14.28 -5.30 -25.10
CA ILE A 345 -15.08 -5.10 -23.90
C ILE A 345 -15.95 -6.34 -23.67
N HIS A 346 -15.78 -7.00 -22.53
CA HIS A 346 -16.68 -8.03 -22.03
C HIS A 346 -17.91 -7.37 -21.40
N THR A 347 -19.07 -8.02 -21.42
CA THR A 347 -20.19 -7.61 -20.56
C THR A 347 -20.58 -8.73 -19.63
N CYS A 348 -20.59 -8.40 -18.35
CA CYS A 348 -20.99 -9.29 -17.29
C CYS A 348 -22.38 -8.89 -16.78
N ALA A 349 -23.32 -9.82 -16.95
CA ALA A 349 -24.69 -9.68 -16.48
C ALA A 349 -24.88 -10.28 -15.07
N THR A 350 -23.80 -10.75 -14.42
CA THR A 350 -23.86 -11.23 -13.03
C THR A 350 -24.31 -10.10 -12.10
N PRO A 351 -25.40 -10.28 -11.34
CA PRO A 351 -25.90 -9.24 -10.44
C PRO A 351 -25.02 -9.04 -9.20
N LEU A 352 -24.91 -7.79 -8.74
CA LEU A 352 -24.45 -7.43 -7.40
C LEU A 352 -25.64 -6.99 -6.51
N PRO A 353 -26.49 -7.94 -6.12
CA PRO A 353 -27.95 -7.78 -6.08
C PRO A 353 -28.59 -6.94 -7.20
N ILE A 354 -28.39 -5.62 -7.25
CA ILE A 354 -28.60 -4.72 -8.41
C ILE A 354 -27.54 -3.59 -8.26
N PRO A 355 -26.89 -3.09 -9.33
CA PRO A 355 -26.96 -3.46 -10.75
C PRO A 355 -26.07 -4.67 -11.12
N PRO A 356 -26.14 -5.16 -12.38
CA PRO A 356 -25.15 -6.08 -12.92
C PRO A 356 -23.73 -5.50 -12.90
N HIS A 357 -22.73 -6.38 -12.90
CA HIS A 357 -21.31 -6.01 -12.96
C HIS A 357 -20.96 -5.08 -14.13
N GLY A 358 -21.64 -5.24 -15.28
CA GLY A 358 -21.57 -4.31 -16.40
C GLY A 358 -20.39 -4.58 -17.35
N PRO A 359 -19.91 -3.55 -18.08
CA PRO A 359 -18.81 -3.73 -19.03
C PRO A 359 -17.50 -4.00 -18.29
N GLY A 360 -16.61 -4.77 -18.90
CA GLY A 360 -15.29 -5.06 -18.37
C GLY A 360 -14.23 -5.23 -19.45
N VAL A 361 -12.98 -5.01 -19.08
CA VAL A 361 -11.83 -5.14 -19.99
C VAL A 361 -10.73 -5.96 -19.33
N VAL A 362 -9.91 -6.60 -20.16
CA VAL A 362 -8.74 -7.34 -19.68
C VAL A 362 -7.58 -6.37 -19.47
N ILE A 363 -6.99 -6.39 -18.28
CA ILE A 363 -5.98 -5.41 -17.85
C ILE A 363 -4.54 -5.94 -17.82
N ASP A 364 -4.35 -7.25 -17.92
CA ASP A 364 -3.08 -7.96 -17.74
C ASP A 364 -2.77 -8.93 -18.90
N GLY A 365 -3.18 -8.53 -20.11
CA GLY A 365 -2.84 -9.22 -21.36
C GLY A 365 -1.33 -9.30 -21.62
N SER A 366 -0.94 -10.00 -22.68
CA SER A 366 0.48 -10.20 -23.02
C SER A 366 1.25 -8.88 -23.21
N GLN A 367 2.42 -8.77 -22.59
CA GLN A 367 3.31 -7.61 -22.73
C GLN A 367 4.18 -7.68 -23.99
N THR A 368 4.24 -8.85 -24.64
CA THR A 368 5.15 -9.11 -25.77
C THR A 368 4.43 -9.52 -27.05
N VAL A 369 3.18 -9.97 -26.95
CA VAL A 369 2.36 -10.35 -28.10
C VAL A 369 1.20 -9.39 -28.24
N LEU A 370 1.27 -8.55 -29.28
CA LEU A 370 0.26 -7.55 -29.58
C LEU A 370 -0.55 -7.95 -30.83
N VAL A 371 -1.86 -7.76 -30.78
CA VAL A 371 -2.79 -7.93 -31.88
C VAL A 371 -3.49 -6.61 -32.13
N ASN A 372 -3.33 -6.07 -33.35
CA ASN A 372 -3.78 -4.72 -33.72
C ASN A 372 -3.23 -3.62 -32.79
N GLY A 373 -1.99 -3.78 -32.32
CA GLY A 373 -1.35 -2.84 -31.40
C GLY A 373 -1.80 -2.94 -29.95
N LEU A 374 -2.64 -3.93 -29.60
CA LEU A 374 -3.17 -4.13 -28.26
C LEU A 374 -2.73 -5.48 -27.67
N PRO A 375 -2.51 -5.61 -26.35
CA PRO A 375 -2.15 -6.87 -25.71
C PRO A 375 -3.07 -8.03 -26.08
N LEU A 376 -2.53 -9.17 -26.52
CA LEU A 376 -3.30 -10.39 -26.72
C LEU A 376 -3.61 -11.05 -25.37
N CYS A 377 -4.89 -11.31 -25.11
CA CYS A 377 -5.35 -11.94 -23.87
C CYS A 377 -5.15 -13.44 -23.86
N ARG A 378 -5.11 -14.02 -22.66
CA ARG A 378 -4.74 -15.41 -22.40
C ARG A 378 -5.61 -16.01 -21.31
N MET A 379 -5.72 -17.33 -21.29
CA MET A 379 -6.33 -18.08 -20.18
C MET A 379 -5.70 -17.66 -18.85
N GLY A 380 -6.51 -17.15 -17.92
CA GLY A 380 -6.15 -16.69 -16.57
C GLY A 380 -5.99 -15.17 -16.42
N ASP A 381 -6.04 -14.42 -17.54
CA ASP A 381 -5.96 -12.95 -17.49
C ASP A 381 -7.22 -12.39 -16.81
N THR A 382 -7.05 -11.26 -16.12
CA THR A 382 -8.01 -10.58 -15.27
C THR A 382 -8.88 -9.64 -16.09
N ILE A 383 -10.20 -9.80 -15.95
CA ILE A 383 -11.20 -8.86 -16.45
C ILE A 383 -11.63 -7.99 -15.27
N ILE A 384 -11.47 -6.67 -15.39
CA ILE A 384 -12.08 -5.71 -14.47
C ILE A 384 -13.40 -5.27 -15.06
N GLU A 385 -14.48 -5.52 -14.32
CA GLU A 385 -15.85 -5.11 -14.63
C GLU A 385 -16.21 -3.84 -13.86
N ALA A 386 -17.30 -3.17 -14.25
CA ALA A 386 -17.65 -1.87 -13.68
C ALA A 386 -17.92 -1.95 -12.16
N VAL A 387 -18.57 -3.01 -11.70
CA VAL A 387 -18.71 -3.36 -10.27
C VAL A 387 -18.56 -4.86 -10.08
N GLY A 388 -18.46 -5.31 -8.82
CA GLY A 388 -18.32 -6.72 -8.47
C GLY A 388 -16.87 -7.20 -8.39
N PRO A 389 -16.63 -8.46 -7.96
CA PRO A 389 -15.28 -9.00 -7.83
C PRO A 389 -14.57 -9.11 -9.19
N PRO A 390 -13.22 -9.17 -9.26
CA PRO A 390 -12.53 -9.44 -10.51
C PRO A 390 -12.97 -10.75 -11.17
N ASN A 391 -13.04 -10.77 -12.49
CA ASN A 391 -13.33 -11.96 -13.31
C ASN A 391 -12.04 -12.46 -13.98
N LYS A 392 -12.05 -13.70 -14.47
CA LYS A 392 -10.91 -14.36 -15.11
C LYS A 392 -11.33 -15.09 -16.37
N ILE A 393 -10.46 -15.07 -17.37
CA ILE A 393 -10.61 -15.93 -18.55
C ILE A 393 -10.33 -17.38 -18.13
N ALA A 394 -11.34 -18.24 -18.18
CA ALA A 394 -11.24 -19.62 -17.68
C ALA A 394 -10.55 -20.56 -18.69
N MET A 395 -10.69 -20.31 -20.00
CA MET A 395 -10.05 -21.10 -21.05
C MET A 395 -9.65 -20.23 -22.25
N GLY A 396 -8.71 -20.74 -23.06
CA GLY A 396 -8.32 -20.18 -24.36
C GLY A 396 -8.07 -21.30 -25.38
N ASP A 397 -7.51 -21.00 -26.55
CA ASP A 397 -7.10 -22.02 -27.52
C ASP A 397 -5.84 -22.76 -27.05
N PRO A 398 -5.91 -24.05 -26.72
CA PRO A 398 -4.77 -24.79 -26.20
C PRO A 398 -3.66 -25.02 -27.24
N THR A 399 -3.94 -24.81 -28.54
CA THR A 399 -2.97 -24.99 -29.62
C THR A 399 -2.18 -23.73 -29.94
N VAL A 400 -2.59 -22.57 -29.40
CA VAL A 400 -1.91 -21.29 -29.59
C VAL A 400 -1.50 -20.72 -28.25
N LEU A 401 -0.21 -20.79 -27.94
CA LEU A 401 0.36 -20.43 -26.65
C LEU A 401 1.05 -19.06 -26.73
N ILE A 402 0.63 -18.13 -25.88
CA ILE A 402 1.06 -16.74 -25.88
C ILE A 402 1.94 -16.47 -24.66
N GLY A 403 3.17 -16.02 -24.89
CA GLY A 403 4.10 -15.61 -23.84
C GLY A 403 3.75 -14.25 -23.22
N GLY A 404 4.61 -13.76 -22.33
CA GLY A 404 4.48 -12.43 -21.72
C GLY A 404 4.51 -12.48 -20.20
#